data_AF-A0A1V4XF14-F1
#
_entry.id   AF-A0A1V4XF14-F1
#
_cell.length_a   1.000
_cell.length_b   1.000
_cell.length_c   1.000
_cell.angle_alpha   90.00
_cell.angle_beta   90.00
_cell.angle_gamma   90.00
#
_symmetry.space_group_name_H-M   'P 1'
#
loop_
_entity.id
_entity.type
_entity.pdbx_description
1 polymer ?
#
loop_
_entity_poly.entity_id
_entity_poly.type
_entity_poly.pdbx_seq_one_letter_code
_entity_poly.pdbx_strand_id
1 'polypeptide(L)'
;MDPYIGVVQTLFNYARSQFKDLKIYFFHNSIYDYVWLDPQRHYKPEPVEDFIRKDPETRLIMIGDASMAPSELMHKNGVIYYDQKQTLPSIDRLKMLAKTFRHSVWLNPQPDWEWRHTWTIGVIRDVFPMFELTLDGLEKAVRHLVSRN
;
A
#
# COMPACT_ATOMS: atom_id res chain seq x y z
N MET A 1 5.76 -4.83 10.04
CA MET A 1 5.27 -3.43 9.95
C MET A 1 5.16 -2.67 11.28
N ASP A 2 4.70 -3.27 12.38
CA ASP A 2 4.38 -2.55 13.63
C ASP A 2 5.42 -1.53 14.14
N PRO A 3 6.74 -1.79 14.10
CA PRO A 3 7.74 -0.81 14.55
C PRO A 3 7.80 0.47 13.70
N TYR A 4 7.34 0.42 12.45
CA TYR A 4 7.45 1.52 11.49
C TYR A 4 6.23 2.44 11.48
N ILE A 5 5.12 2.04 12.12
CA ILE A 5 3.87 2.80 12.13
C ILE A 5 4.07 4.22 12.66
N GLY A 6 4.78 4.36 13.79
CA GLY A 6 5.02 5.67 14.41
C GLY A 6 5.85 6.61 13.54
N VAL A 7 6.90 6.09 12.90
CA VAL A 7 7.76 6.87 11.99
C VAL A 7 6.99 7.33 10.76
N VAL A 8 6.25 6.41 10.14
CA VAL A 8 5.43 6.71 8.95
C VAL A 8 4.34 7.73 9.27
N GLN A 9 3.61 7.54 10.38
CA GLN A 9 2.60 8.50 10.81
C GLN A 9 3.21 9.88 11.06
N THR A 10 4.36 9.93 11.73
CA THR A 10 5.08 11.18 12.01
C THR A 10 5.45 11.88 10.70
N LEU A 11 6.13 11.19 9.79
CA LEU A 11 6.56 11.73 8.50
C LEU A 11 5.38 12.32 7.70
N PHE A 12 4.28 11.59 7.56
CA PHE A 12 3.13 12.05 6.77
C PHE A 12 2.28 13.10 7.49
N ASN A 13 2.22 13.09 8.81
CA ASN A 13 1.59 14.17 9.57
C ASN A 13 2.36 15.48 9.43
N TYR A 14 3.70 15.44 9.49
CA TYR A 14 4.52 16.63 9.25
C TYR A 14 4.49 17.09 7.79
N ALA A 15 4.42 16.16 6.83
CA ALA A 15 4.29 16.47 5.42
C ALA A 15 2.87 16.91 5.00
N ARG A 16 1.87 16.80 5.87
CA ARG A 16 0.46 17.08 5.55
C ARG A 16 0.24 18.49 5.00
N SER A 17 0.98 19.47 5.49
CA SER A 17 0.89 20.86 5.01
C SER A 17 1.38 21.05 3.57
N GLN A 18 2.10 20.07 3.03
CA GLN A 18 2.62 20.09 1.66
C GLN A 18 1.64 19.47 0.66
N PHE A 19 0.58 18.81 1.13
CA PHE A 19 -0.44 18.18 0.28
C PHE A 19 -1.72 19.03 0.28
N LYS A 20 -2.30 19.22 -0.92
CA LYS A 20 -3.58 19.92 -1.09
C LYS A 20 -4.74 19.14 -0.45
N ASP A 21 -4.74 17.83 -0.61
CA ASP A 21 -5.63 16.89 0.07
C ASP A 21 -4.82 15.63 0.41
N LEU A 22 -4.94 15.15 1.65
CA LEU A 22 -4.27 13.96 2.14
C LEU A 22 -5.26 13.10 2.92
N LYS A 23 -5.48 11.88 2.42
CA LYS A 23 -6.24 10.84 3.11
C LYS A 23 -5.34 9.66 3.42
N ILE A 24 -5.33 9.24 4.67
CA ILE A 24 -4.52 8.14 5.16
C ILE A 24 -5.44 6.97 5.45
N TYR A 25 -5.09 5.81 4.91
CA TYR A 25 -5.80 4.56 5.10
C TYR A 25 -4.86 3.50 5.69
N PHE A 26 -5.41 2.61 6.49
CA PHE A 26 -4.72 1.51 7.16
C PHE A 26 -5.24 0.17 6.63
N PHE A 27 -4.36 -0.81 6.53
CA PHE A 27 -4.68 -2.19 6.14
C PHE A 27 -3.87 -3.17 6.99
N HIS A 28 -4.00 -4.47 6.74
CA HIS A 28 -3.31 -5.50 7.53
C HIS A 28 -1.95 -5.86 6.95
N ASN A 29 -1.87 -6.98 6.23
CA ASN A 29 -0.65 -7.40 5.54
C ASN A 29 -0.69 -6.94 4.08
N SER A 30 -1.89 -6.90 3.50
CA SER A 30 -2.15 -6.36 2.17
C SER A 30 -3.57 -5.77 2.09
N ILE A 31 -3.93 -5.25 0.91
CA ILE A 31 -5.26 -4.69 0.63
C ILE A 31 -6.21 -5.79 0.17
N TYR A 32 -7.33 -5.92 0.86
CA TYR A 32 -8.42 -6.85 0.53
C TYR A 32 -9.63 -6.07 0.02
N ASP A 33 -10.82 -6.32 0.57
CA ASP A 33 -12.05 -5.63 0.18
C ASP A 33 -12.22 -4.27 0.86
N TYR A 34 -11.55 -4.05 2.00
CA TYR A 34 -11.63 -2.82 2.77
C TYR A 34 -10.26 -2.29 3.17
N VAL A 35 -10.20 -0.97 3.32
CA VAL A 35 -9.14 -0.24 4.04
C VAL A 35 -9.80 0.60 5.13
N TRP A 36 -9.07 1.03 6.16
CA TRP A 36 -9.67 1.73 7.30
C TRP A 36 -9.13 3.13 7.46
N LEU A 37 -9.96 4.08 7.86
CA LEU A 37 -9.50 5.42 8.23
C LEU A 37 -8.96 5.48 9.67
N ASP A 38 -9.25 4.48 10.48
CA ASP A 38 -8.75 4.36 11.85
C ASP A 38 -7.56 3.38 11.93
N PRO A 39 -6.48 3.71 12.68
CA PRO A 39 -5.30 2.83 12.79
C PRO A 39 -5.59 1.45 13.37
N GLN A 40 -6.61 1.35 14.23
CA GLN A 40 -7.02 0.09 14.85
C GLN A 40 -7.74 -0.85 13.86
N ARG A 41 -8.28 -0.30 12.76
CA ARG A 41 -9.01 -1.02 11.71
C ARG A 41 -10.31 -1.66 12.20
N HIS A 42 -11.08 -0.91 12.99
CA HIS A 42 -12.32 -1.42 13.59
C HIS A 42 -13.57 -0.63 13.17
N TYR A 43 -13.50 0.70 13.06
CA TYR A 43 -14.71 1.52 13.06
C TYR A 43 -14.98 2.28 11.77
N LYS A 44 -14.00 2.42 10.87
CA LYS A 44 -14.15 3.20 9.63
C LYS A 44 -13.65 2.47 8.38
N PRO A 45 -14.25 1.33 8.02
CA PRO A 45 -13.92 0.62 6.79
C PRO A 45 -14.42 1.39 5.56
N GLU A 46 -13.60 1.42 4.51
CA GLU A 46 -13.86 2.03 3.22
C GLU A 46 -13.67 0.95 2.14
N PRO A 47 -14.69 0.68 1.31
CA PRO A 47 -14.60 -0.35 0.27
C PRO A 47 -13.53 0.01 -0.76
N VAL A 48 -12.62 -0.91 -1.03
CA VAL A 48 -11.52 -0.73 -1.99
C VAL A 48 -12.06 -0.54 -3.42
N GLU A 49 -13.18 -1.19 -3.74
CA GLU A 49 -13.83 -1.07 -5.06
C GLU A 49 -14.27 0.37 -5.39
N ASP A 50 -14.63 1.15 -4.36
CA ASP A 50 -15.05 2.54 -4.53
C ASP A 50 -13.90 3.45 -5.01
N PHE A 51 -12.66 2.99 -4.90
CA PHE A 51 -11.48 3.72 -5.34
C PHE A 51 -11.42 3.85 -6.87
N ILE A 52 -12.07 2.94 -7.62
CA ILE A 52 -12.15 3.01 -9.09
C ILE A 52 -12.77 4.35 -9.56
N ARG A 53 -13.65 4.94 -8.74
CA ARG A 53 -14.34 6.21 -9.05
C ARG A 53 -13.55 7.46 -8.65
N LYS A 54 -12.36 7.31 -8.06
CA LYS A 54 -11.49 8.44 -7.66
C LYS A 54 -10.73 8.99 -8.85
N ASP A 55 -10.23 10.21 -8.70
CA ASP A 55 -9.42 10.87 -9.71
C ASP A 55 -8.15 10.06 -10.02
N PRO A 56 -7.94 9.59 -11.26
CA PRO A 56 -6.74 8.85 -11.66
C PRO A 56 -5.42 9.62 -11.49
N GLU A 57 -5.50 10.96 -11.41
CA GLU A 57 -4.36 11.83 -11.11
C GLU A 57 -4.02 11.89 -9.61
N THR A 58 -4.78 11.21 -8.76
CA THR A 58 -4.42 11.08 -7.34
C THR A 58 -3.12 10.27 -7.20
N ARG A 59 -2.22 10.73 -6.32
CA ARG A 59 -0.97 10.02 -6.01
C ARG A 59 -1.24 8.96 -4.95
N LEU A 60 -1.04 7.70 -5.29
CA LEU A 60 -1.16 6.58 -4.35
C LEU A 60 0.21 6.22 -3.80
N ILE A 61 0.38 6.33 -2.48
CA ILE A 61 1.61 5.91 -1.80
C ILE A 61 1.24 4.79 -0.85
N MET A 62 1.75 3.59 -1.14
CA MET A 62 1.61 2.43 -0.27
C MET A 62 2.84 2.30 0.62
N ILE A 63 2.67 1.89 1.87
CA ILE A 63 3.77 1.73 2.82
C ILE A 63 3.59 0.42 3.54
N GLY A 64 4.57 -0.48 3.39
CA GLY A 64 4.46 -1.87 3.83
C GLY A 64 5.77 -2.62 3.63
N ASP A 65 6.08 -3.58 4.49
CA ASP A 65 7.24 -4.47 4.30
C ASP A 65 7.03 -5.46 3.14
N ALA A 66 5.79 -5.56 2.62
CA ALA A 66 5.41 -6.46 1.53
C ALA A 66 5.73 -7.94 1.84
N SER A 67 5.94 -8.26 3.11
CA SER A 67 6.32 -9.56 3.62
C SER A 67 5.09 -10.22 4.24
N MET A 68 4.49 -11.15 3.50
CA MET A 68 3.28 -11.86 3.91
C MET A 68 3.32 -13.31 3.41
N ALA A 69 2.45 -14.16 3.95
CA ALA A 69 2.31 -15.51 3.44
C ALA A 69 1.81 -15.46 1.97
N PRO A 70 2.37 -16.24 1.04
CA PRO A 70 1.92 -16.25 -0.36
C PRO A 70 0.41 -16.48 -0.52
N SER A 71 -0.20 -17.27 0.37
CA SER A 71 -1.64 -17.50 0.40
C SER A 71 -2.44 -16.24 0.73
N GLU A 72 -1.94 -15.34 1.58
CA GLU A 72 -2.61 -14.06 1.88
C GLU A 72 -2.66 -13.14 0.66
N LEU A 73 -1.63 -13.20 -0.20
CA LEU A 73 -1.57 -12.40 -1.42
C LEU A 73 -2.38 -13.02 -2.56
N MET A 74 -2.29 -14.35 -2.73
CA MET A 74 -2.77 -15.06 -3.92
C MET A 74 -4.12 -15.76 -3.75
N HIS A 75 -4.54 -16.07 -2.51
CA HIS A 75 -5.77 -16.83 -2.29
C HIS A 75 -6.89 -15.95 -1.76
N LYS A 76 -8.08 -16.15 -2.33
CA LYS A 76 -9.34 -15.52 -1.90
C LYS A 76 -9.69 -15.81 -0.43
N ASN A 77 -9.21 -16.91 0.14
CA ASN A 77 -9.44 -17.27 1.55
C ASN A 77 -8.16 -17.23 2.39
N GLY A 78 -7.16 -16.43 2.00
CA GLY A 78 -5.87 -16.39 2.69
C GLY A 78 -5.91 -15.86 4.13
N VAL A 79 -7.05 -15.34 4.57
CA VAL A 79 -7.24 -14.71 5.88
C VAL A 79 -7.99 -15.66 6.82
N ILE A 80 -7.45 -15.84 8.03
CA ILE A 80 -7.93 -16.80 9.05
C ILE A 80 -9.22 -16.32 9.75
N TYR A 81 -9.75 -15.14 9.39
CA TYR A 81 -11.00 -14.61 9.94
C TYR A 81 -12.21 -15.21 9.18
N TYR A 82 -12.82 -16.23 9.78
CA TYR A 82 -13.88 -17.10 9.24
C TYR A 82 -15.18 -16.40 8.76
N ASP A 83 -15.34 -15.10 8.98
CA ASP A 83 -16.61 -14.38 8.80
C ASP A 83 -16.65 -13.43 7.58
N GLN A 84 -15.53 -13.24 6.87
CA GLN A 84 -15.49 -12.34 5.71
C GLN A 84 -15.17 -13.12 4.44
N LYS A 85 -16.21 -13.42 3.64
CA LYS A 85 -16.03 -13.91 2.27
C LYS A 85 -15.39 -12.81 1.43
N GLN A 86 -14.06 -12.83 1.28
CA GLN A 86 -13.41 -11.94 0.32
C GLN A 86 -13.94 -12.23 -1.07
N THR A 87 -14.07 -11.22 -1.91
CA THR A 87 -14.56 -11.39 -3.28
C THR A 87 -13.43 -11.73 -4.26
N LEU A 88 -12.23 -11.19 -4.04
CA LEU A 88 -11.05 -11.35 -4.90
C LEU A 88 -9.76 -11.54 -4.07
N PRO A 89 -8.73 -12.22 -4.61
CA PRO A 89 -7.38 -12.20 -4.05
C PRO A 89 -6.83 -10.79 -3.89
N SER A 90 -5.94 -10.61 -2.90
CA SER A 90 -5.34 -9.31 -2.63
C SER A 90 -4.54 -8.76 -3.81
N ILE A 91 -3.83 -9.63 -4.54
CA ILE A 91 -3.05 -9.21 -5.72
C ILE A 91 -3.91 -8.54 -6.81
N ASP A 92 -5.17 -8.94 -6.95
CA ASP A 92 -6.08 -8.37 -7.94
C ASP A 92 -6.55 -6.98 -7.51
N ARG A 93 -6.74 -6.76 -6.21
CA ARG A 93 -7.02 -5.44 -5.63
C ARG A 93 -5.83 -4.50 -5.82
N LEU A 94 -4.61 -4.98 -5.59
CA LEU A 94 -3.38 -4.22 -5.83
C LEU A 94 -3.24 -3.82 -7.31
N LYS A 95 -3.42 -4.75 -8.25
CA LYS A 95 -3.40 -4.47 -9.68
C LYS A 95 -4.48 -3.48 -10.11
N MET A 96 -5.68 -3.60 -9.55
CA MET A 96 -6.77 -2.66 -9.79
C MET A 96 -6.37 -1.25 -9.35
N LEU A 97 -5.82 -1.09 -8.13
CA LEU A 97 -5.37 0.20 -7.62
C LEU A 97 -4.24 0.80 -8.48
N ALA A 98 -3.23 0.01 -8.85
CA ALA A 98 -2.15 0.44 -9.74
C ALA A 98 -2.67 0.91 -11.11
N LYS A 99 -3.71 0.25 -11.63
CA LYS A 99 -4.37 0.66 -12.88
C LYS A 99 -5.22 1.93 -12.73
N THR A 100 -5.87 2.12 -11.58
CA THR A 100 -6.69 3.29 -11.30
C THR A 100 -5.84 4.55 -11.08
N PHE A 101 -4.76 4.46 -10.30
CA PHE A 101 -3.92 5.59 -9.96
C PHE A 101 -2.62 5.56 -10.77
N ARG A 102 -2.53 6.47 -11.75
CA ARG A 102 -1.41 6.52 -12.72
C ARG A 102 -0.05 6.73 -12.07
N HIS A 103 -0.07 7.34 -10.89
CA HIS A 103 1.11 7.65 -10.10
C HIS A 103 1.00 6.92 -8.78
N SER A 104 1.58 5.73 -8.76
CA SER A 104 1.56 4.86 -7.59
C SER A 104 2.95 4.32 -7.28
N VAL A 105 3.28 4.25 -6.00
CA VAL A 105 4.55 3.70 -5.51
C VAL A 105 4.33 2.89 -4.23
N TRP A 106 5.27 2.00 -3.95
CA TRP A 106 5.34 1.26 -2.70
C TRP A 106 6.63 1.61 -1.95
N LEU A 107 6.52 2.09 -0.71
CA LEU A 107 7.65 2.34 0.18
C LEU A 107 7.83 1.17 1.14
N ASN A 108 8.98 0.53 1.10
CA ASN A 108 9.29 -0.64 1.90
C ASN A 108 10.30 -0.30 3.01
N PRO A 109 9.98 -0.47 4.30
CA PRO A 109 10.91 -0.21 5.40
C PRO A 109 12.01 -1.27 5.54
N GLN A 110 11.87 -2.44 4.92
CA GLN A 110 12.97 -3.41 4.85
C GLN A 110 14.02 -2.93 3.86
N PRO A 111 15.32 -3.16 4.15
CA PRO A 111 16.37 -2.73 3.26
C PRO A 111 16.36 -3.52 1.95
N ASP A 112 16.75 -2.86 0.85
CA ASP A 112 16.56 -3.38 -0.52
C ASP A 112 17.23 -4.74 -0.80
N TRP A 113 18.34 -5.02 -0.12
CA TRP A 113 19.08 -6.27 -0.23
C TRP A 113 18.29 -7.47 0.34
N GLU A 114 17.38 -7.25 1.30
CA GLU A 114 16.52 -8.31 1.83
C GLU A 114 15.42 -8.73 0.85
N TRP A 115 15.02 -7.85 -0.07
CA TRP A 115 13.84 -8.05 -0.90
C TRP A 115 13.92 -9.28 -1.80
N ARG A 116 15.14 -9.68 -2.18
CA ARG A 116 15.38 -10.86 -3.03
C ARG A 116 15.05 -12.18 -2.33
N HIS A 117 14.94 -12.17 -1.00
CA HIS A 117 14.68 -13.35 -0.20
C HIS A 117 13.20 -13.58 0.08
N THR A 118 12.34 -12.59 -0.20
CA THR A 118 10.90 -12.68 0.04
C THR A 118 10.13 -12.63 -1.27
N TRP A 119 9.50 -13.75 -1.61
CA TRP A 119 8.77 -13.91 -2.88
C TRP A 119 7.64 -12.87 -3.07
N THR A 120 6.87 -12.56 -2.02
CA THR A 120 5.76 -11.58 -2.11
C THR A 120 6.24 -10.17 -2.40
N ILE A 121 7.45 -9.80 -1.95
CA ILE A 121 8.05 -8.51 -2.29
C ILE A 121 8.29 -8.45 -3.80
N GLY A 122 8.83 -9.52 -4.40
CA GLY A 122 9.00 -9.62 -5.85
C GLY A 122 7.69 -9.42 -6.62
N VAL A 123 6.63 -10.12 -6.21
CA VAL A 123 5.31 -10.00 -6.84
C VAL A 123 4.73 -8.59 -6.73
N ILE A 124 4.87 -7.93 -5.58
CA ILE A 124 4.38 -6.56 -5.40
C ILE A 124 5.20 -5.57 -6.23
N ARG A 125 6.51 -5.80 -6.40
CA ARG A 125 7.38 -4.99 -7.28
C ARG A 125 7.01 -5.07 -8.76
N ASP A 126 6.43 -6.18 -9.19
CA ASP A 126 5.91 -6.31 -10.55
C ASP A 126 4.62 -5.48 -10.77
N VAL A 127 3.96 -5.07 -9.68
CA VAL A 127 2.75 -4.24 -9.71
C VAL A 127 3.05 -2.75 -9.46
N PHE A 128 3.94 -2.46 -8.51
CA PHE A 128 4.28 -1.09 -8.12
C PHE A 128 5.79 -0.85 -8.19
N PRO A 129 6.22 0.32 -8.70
CA PRO A 129 7.56 0.84 -8.44
C PRO A 129 7.78 0.91 -6.92
N MET A 130 8.80 0.19 -6.44
CA MET A 130 9.09 0.06 -5.02
C MET A 130 10.41 0.73 -4.67
N PHE A 131 10.42 1.47 -3.57
CA PHE A 131 11.59 2.16 -3.04
C PHE A 131 11.74 1.87 -1.54
N GLU A 132 12.97 1.87 -1.05
CA GLU A 132 13.25 1.70 0.38
C GLU A 132 12.77 2.93 1.17
N LEU A 133 12.31 2.76 2.40
CA LEU A 133 11.90 3.86 3.29
C LEU A 133 13.14 4.53 3.91
N THR A 134 13.97 5.11 3.06
CA THR A 134 15.13 5.95 3.40
C THR A 134 14.96 7.32 2.77
N LEU A 135 15.81 8.29 3.13
CA LEU A 135 15.76 9.62 2.52
C LEU A 135 15.97 9.57 1.00
N ASP A 136 16.92 8.76 0.53
CA ASP A 136 17.20 8.56 -0.90
C ASP A 136 16.04 7.83 -1.60
N GLY A 137 15.47 6.80 -0.96
CA GLY A 137 14.30 6.11 -1.50
C GLY A 137 13.05 7.02 -1.60
N LEU A 138 12.83 7.89 -0.61
CA LEU A 138 11.78 8.91 -0.64
C LEU A 138 12.00 9.91 -1.78
N GLU A 139 13.22 10.37 -2.00
CA GLU A 139 13.55 11.28 -3.10
C GLU A 139 13.27 10.63 -4.46
N LYS A 140 13.69 9.37 -4.64
CA LYS A 140 13.41 8.58 -5.85
C LYS A 140 11.90 8.38 -6.06
N ALA A 141 11.16 8.06 -5.00
CA ALA A 141 9.71 7.90 -5.06
C ALA A 141 9.00 9.20 -5.47
N VAL A 142 9.39 10.35 -4.89
CA VAL A 142 8.83 11.65 -5.26
C VAL A 142 9.12 11.98 -6.73
N ARG A 143 10.36 11.78 -7.19
CA ARG A 143 10.72 11.99 -8.61
C ARG A 143 9.82 11.15 -9.54
N HIS A 144 9.57 9.90 -9.19
CA HIS A 144 8.69 9.01 -9.97
C HIS A 144 7.22 9.49 -9.95
N LEU A 145 6.71 9.94 -8.81
CA LEU A 145 5.32 10.44 -8.69
C LEU A 145 5.07 11.76 -9.41
N VAL A 146 6.11 12.58 -9.60
CA VAL A 146 6.05 13.89 -10.28
C VAL A 146 6.30 13.76 -11.79
N SER A 147 7.04 12.75 -12.25
CA SER A 147 7.24 12.55 -13.68
C SER A 147 5.90 12.31 -14.38
N ARG A 148 5.59 13.12 -15.40
CA ARG A 148 4.48 12.87 -16.32
C ARG A 148 4.89 11.68 -17.20
N ASN A 149 4.27 10.53 -16.97
CA ASN A 149 4.31 9.42 -17.92
C ASN A 149 3.56 9.80 -19.19
#